data_AF-A0A087DJ70-F1
#
_entry.id   AF-A0A087DJ70-F1
#
_cell.length_a   1.000
_cell.length_b   1.000
_cell.length_c   1.000
_cell.angle_alpha   90.00
_cell.angle_beta   90.00
_cell.angle_gamma   90.00
#
_symmetry.space_group_name_H-M   'P 1'
#
loop_
_entity.id
_entity.type
_entity.pdbx_description
1 polymer ?
#
loop_
_entity_poly.entity_id
_entity_poly.type
_entity_poly.pdbx_seq_one_letter_code
_entity_poly.pdbx_strand_id
1 'polypeptide(L)'
;MATASQKTSRLDIRLTDEQRKFIERAAAMKGSTLTQWTAQHLLDAARRDIEDATTLRLETEAFDAFSAALEESVPEAAKELMERDPKWS
;
A
#
# COMPACT_ATOMS: atom_id res chain seq x y z
N MET A 1 4.02 -18.74 21.57
CA MET A 1 2.58 -18.85 21.22
C MET A 1 2.15 -17.49 20.69
N ALA A 2 2.00 -17.31 19.37
CA ALA A 2 1.50 -16.05 18.81
C ALA A 2 -0.02 -15.98 19.12
N THR A 3 -0.43 -15.00 19.91
CA THR A 3 -1.85 -14.75 20.17
C THR A 3 -2.49 -14.28 18.87
N ALA A 4 -3.36 -15.10 18.26
CA ALA A 4 -4.18 -14.65 17.14
C ALA A 4 -5.03 -13.47 17.61
N SER A 5 -4.77 -12.28 17.06
CA SER A 5 -5.53 -11.07 17.40
C SER A 5 -7.01 -11.29 17.10
N GLN A 6 -7.87 -10.98 18.07
CA GLN A 6 -9.31 -11.14 17.91
C GLN A 6 -9.86 -10.12 16.91
N LYS A 7 -10.77 -10.56 16.03
CA LYS A 7 -11.46 -9.69 15.07
C LYS A 7 -12.55 -8.89 15.80
N THR A 8 -12.18 -7.75 16.37
CA THR A 8 -13.08 -6.89 17.16
C THR A 8 -13.69 -5.72 16.37
N SER A 9 -13.03 -5.29 15.29
CA SER A 9 -13.50 -4.19 14.44
C SER A 9 -14.44 -4.68 13.34
N ARG A 10 -15.44 -3.85 12.99
CA ARG A 10 -16.46 -4.14 11.98
C ARG A 10 -16.30 -3.25 10.76
N LEU A 11 -16.67 -3.80 9.61
CA LEU A 11 -16.74 -3.09 8.34
C LEU A 11 -18.16 -3.26 7.77
N ASP A 12 -18.89 -2.16 7.62
CA ASP A 12 -20.26 -2.15 7.11
C ASP A 12 -20.28 -1.70 5.65
N ILE A 13 -20.75 -2.57 4.76
CA ILE A 13 -20.81 -2.33 3.31
C ILE A 13 -22.24 -2.51 2.83
N ARG A 14 -22.77 -1.49 2.14
CA ARG A 14 -24.06 -1.58 1.44
C ARG A 14 -23.83 -1.99 0.00
N LEU A 15 -24.57 -2.99 -0.46
CA LEU A 15 -24.48 -3.52 -1.81
C LEU A 15 -25.87 -3.54 -2.43
N THR A 16 -25.92 -3.43 -3.76
CA THR A 16 -27.12 -3.82 -4.51
C THR A 16 -27.26 -5.35 -4.53
N ASP A 17 -28.45 -5.84 -4.83
CA ASP A 17 -28.70 -7.29 -4.95
C ASP A 17 -27.82 -7.94 -6.02
N GLU A 18 -27.58 -7.24 -7.13
CA GLU A 18 -26.73 -7.71 -8.22
C GLU A 18 -25.27 -7.84 -7.77
N GLN A 19 -24.73 -6.80 -7.11
CA GLN A 19 -23.38 -6.83 -6.55
C GLN A 19 -23.23 -7.97 -5.54
N ARG A 20 -24.20 -8.13 -4.64
CA ARG A 20 -24.19 -9.21 -3.64
C ARG A 20 -24.15 -10.59 -4.30
N LYS A 21 -25.04 -10.86 -5.27
CA LYS A 21 -25.09 -12.14 -6.00
C LYS A 21 -23.80 -12.42 -6.77
N PHE A 22 -23.23 -11.38 -7.39
CA PHE A 22 -21.98 -11.50 -8.13
C PHE A 22 -20.83 -11.93 -7.20
N ILE A 23 -20.68 -11.27 -6.05
CA ILE A 23 -19.64 -11.60 -5.07
C ILE A 23 -19.90 -12.97 -4.43
N GLU A 24 -21.15 -13.32 -4.11
CA GLU A 24 -21.50 -14.65 -3.58
C GLU A 24 -21.09 -15.77 -4.54
N ARG A 25 -21.33 -15.58 -5.85
CA ARG A 25 -20.88 -16.54 -6.87
C ARG A 25 -19.35 -16.68 -6.88
N ALA A 26 -18.62 -15.56 -6.82
CA ALA A 26 -17.15 -15.59 -6.76
C ALA A 26 -16.63 -16.28 -5.49
N ALA A 27 -17.25 -16.01 -4.34
CA ALA A 27 -16.92 -16.63 -3.06
C ALA A 27 -17.17 -18.14 -3.08
N ALA A 28 -18.30 -18.58 -3.65
CA ALA A 28 -18.65 -19.98 -3.81
C ALA A 28 -17.65 -20.73 -4.70
N MET A 29 -17.18 -20.12 -5.81
CA MET A 29 -16.15 -20.71 -6.67
C MET A 29 -14.81 -20.94 -5.96
N LYS A 30 -14.56 -20.22 -4.85
CA LYS A 30 -13.36 -20.36 -4.02
C LYS A 30 -13.60 -21.17 -2.74
N GLY A 31 -14.80 -21.72 -2.54
CA GLY A 31 -15.16 -22.46 -1.32
C GLY A 31 -15.15 -21.60 -0.05
N SER A 32 -15.41 -20.30 -0.19
CA SER A 32 -15.33 -19.32 0.89
C SER A 32 -16.68 -18.64 1.14
N THR A 33 -16.89 -18.14 2.35
CA THR A 33 -18.08 -17.31 2.64
C THR A 33 -17.96 -15.93 1.97
N LEU A 34 -19.08 -15.27 1.72
CA LEU A 34 -19.11 -13.89 1.22
C LEU A 34 -18.20 -12.97 2.04
N THR A 35 -18.33 -13.00 3.37
CA THR A 35 -17.53 -12.15 4.27
C THR A 35 -16.04 -12.47 4.19
N GLN A 36 -15.66 -13.75 4.18
CA GLN A 36 -14.25 -14.14 4.09
C GLN A 36 -13.62 -13.73 2.76
N TRP A 37 -14.34 -13.96 1.66
CA TRP A 37 -13.89 -13.60 0.32
C TRP A 37 -13.70 -12.10 0.19
N THR A 38 -14.69 -11.32 0.63
CA THR A 38 -14.65 -9.84 0.59
C THR A 38 -13.52 -9.30 1.45
N ALA A 39 -13.39 -9.77 2.70
CA ALA A 39 -12.32 -9.32 3.58
C ALA A 39 -10.92 -9.60 3.00
N GLN A 40 -10.72 -10.78 2.41
CA GLN A 40 -9.46 -11.13 1.76
C GLN A 40 -9.15 -10.20 0.59
N HIS A 41 -10.12 -9.99 -0.31
CA HIS A 41 -9.91 -9.12 -1.48
C HIS A 41 -9.69 -7.66 -1.11
N LEU A 42 -10.36 -7.15 -0.07
CA LEU A 42 -10.13 -5.81 0.45
C LEU A 42 -8.72 -5.66 1.04
N LEU A 43 -8.24 -6.64 1.79
CA LEU A 43 -6.89 -6.62 2.34
C LEU A 43 -5.82 -6.69 1.24
N ASP A 44 -6.05 -7.53 0.22
CA ASP A 44 -5.13 -7.65 -0.92
C ASP A 44 -5.10 -6.37 -1.75
N ALA A 45 -6.25 -5.72 -1.96
CA ALA A 45 -6.33 -4.42 -2.63
C ALA A 45 -5.61 -3.34 -1.81
N ALA A 46 -5.94 -3.22 -0.52
CA ALA A 46 -5.30 -2.23 0.35
C ALA A 46 -3.78 -2.40 0.41
N ARG A 47 -3.28 -3.65 0.44
CA ARG A 47 -1.83 -3.91 0.42
C ARG A 47 -1.19 -3.41 -0.87
N ARG A 48 -1.78 -3.75 -2.02
CA ARG A 48 -1.28 -3.29 -3.33
C ARG A 48 -1.27 -1.77 -3.42
N ASP A 49 -2.37 -1.12 -3.06
CA ASP A 49 -2.49 0.32 -3.16
C ASP A 49 -1.50 1.06 -2.26
N ILE A 50 -1.27 0.54 -1.04
CA ILE A 50 -0.24 1.07 -0.13
C ILE A 50 1.14 0.87 -0.75
N GLU A 51 1.46 -0.34 -1.21
CA GLU A 51 2.75 -0.66 -1.80
C GLU A 51 3.06 0.23 -3.01
N ASP A 52 2.09 0.39 -3.91
CA ASP A 52 2.20 1.23 -5.11
C ASP A 52 2.39 2.72 -4.75
N ALA A 53 1.74 3.19 -3.68
CA ALA A 53 1.85 4.58 -3.24
C ALA A 53 3.14 4.87 -2.45
N THR A 54 3.69 3.88 -1.73
CA THR A 54 4.83 4.09 -0.82
C THR A 54 6.16 3.57 -1.34
N THR A 55 6.15 2.81 -2.44
CA THR A 55 7.36 2.13 -2.94
C THR A 55 7.79 2.72 -4.27
N LEU A 56 8.99 3.29 -4.30
CA LEU A 56 9.65 3.64 -5.56
C LEU A 56 10.40 2.40 -6.08
N ARG A 57 9.97 1.86 -7.22
CA ARG A 57 10.66 0.77 -7.90
C ARG A 57 11.56 1.36 -8.98
N LEU A 58 12.86 1.11 -8.88
CA LEU A 58 13.86 1.56 -9.84
C LEU A 58 14.33 0.37 -10.66
N GLU A 59 14.46 0.57 -11.97
CA GLU A 59 15.21 -0.36 -12.84
C GLU A 59 16.68 -0.38 -12.43
N THR A 60 17.38 -1.47 -12.73
CA THR A 60 18.76 -1.71 -12.21
C THR A 60 19.69 -0.55 -12.50
N GLU A 61 19.70 -0.01 -13.72
CA GLU A 61 20.54 1.15 -14.09
C GLU A 61 20.20 2.41 -13.26
N ALA A 62 18.91 2.67 -13.04
CA ALA A 62 18.48 3.80 -12.22
C ALA A 62 18.81 3.61 -10.74
N PHE A 63 18.78 2.36 -10.26
CA PHE A 63 19.19 2.00 -8.91
C PHE A 63 20.70 2.15 -8.69
N ASP A 64 21.52 1.75 -9.68
CA ASP A 64 22.97 1.93 -9.64
C ASP A 64 23.33 3.42 -9.64
N ALA A 65 22.67 4.22 -10.50
CA ALA A 65 22.84 5.67 -10.52
C ALA A 65 22.41 6.33 -9.20
N PHE A 66 21.28 5.90 -8.63
CA PHE A 66 20.84 6.35 -7.31
C PHE A 66 21.85 6.01 -6.20
N SER A 67 22.40 4.78 -6.21
CA SER A 67 23.38 4.33 -5.23
C SER A 67 24.68 5.13 -5.33
N ALA A 68 25.19 5.35 -6.54
CA ALA A 68 26.36 6.20 -6.76
C ALA A 68 26.12 7.63 -6.24
N ALA A 69 24.94 8.20 -6.51
CA ALA A 69 24.58 9.53 -6.03
C ALA A 69 24.50 9.64 -4.49
N LEU A 70 24.23 8.53 -3.78
CA LEU A 70 24.27 8.50 -2.31
C LEU A 70 25.70 8.51 -1.74
N GLU A 71 26.68 8.04 -2.50
CA GLU A 71 28.10 8.04 -2.10
C GLU A 71 28.78 9.37 -2.41
N GLU A 72 28.24 10.14 -3.35
CA GLU A 72 28.73 11.48 -3.69
C GLU A 72 28.52 12.48 -2.55
N SER A 73 29.42 13.45 -2.43
CA SER A 73 29.25 14.54 -1.48
C SER A 73 28.02 15.36 -1.83
N VAL A 74 27.26 15.79 -0.80
CA VAL A 74 26.09 16.65 -0.97
C VAL A 74 26.41 17.82 -1.91
N PRO A 75 25.64 18.01 -3.00
CA PRO A 75 25.86 19.10 -3.94
C PRO A 75 25.83 20.47 -3.24
N GLU A 76 26.64 21.42 -3.69
CA GLU A 76 26.76 22.72 -3.04
C GLU A 76 25.41 23.46 -2.95
N ALA A 77 24.59 23.37 -3.99
CA ALA A 77 23.23 23.93 -4.00
C ALA A 77 22.32 23.32 -2.90
N ALA A 78 22.51 22.04 -2.55
CA ALA A 78 21.77 21.42 -1.46
C ALA A 78 22.29 21.88 -0.09
N LYS A 79 23.60 22.12 0.06
CA LYS A 79 24.15 22.73 1.28
C LYS A 79 23.64 24.14 1.49
N GLU A 80 23.69 24.98 0.45
CA GLU A 80 23.13 26.34 0.46
C GLU A 80 21.64 26.32 0.82
N LEU A 81 20.88 25.33 0.34
CA LEU A 81 19.47 25.18 0.69
C LEU A 81 19.28 24.82 2.18
N MET A 82 20.11 23.94 2.74
CA MET A 82 20.04 23.55 4.15
C MET A 82 20.42 24.68 5.12
N GLU A 83 21.26 25.63 4.69
CA GLU A 83 21.65 26.80 5.46
C GLU A 83 20.59 27.91 5.48
N ARG A 84 19.59 27.83 4.59
CA ARG A 84 18.52 28.83 4.53
C ARG A 84 17.49 28.60 5.62
N ASP A 85 17.16 29.67 6.32
CA ASP A 85 16.07 29.68 7.30
C ASP A 85 14.74 29.41 6.57
N PRO A 86 14.01 28.32 6.90
CA PRO A 86 12.82 27.94 6.17
C PRO A 86 11.73 29.00 6.33
N LYS A 87 11.41 29.69 5.22
CA LYS A 87 10.26 30.59 5.14
C LYS A 87 8.98 29.80 4.86
N TRP A 88 8.62 28.92 5.77
CA TRP A 88 7.25 28.39 5.80
C TRP A 88 6.50 29.23 6.84
N SER A 89 5.69 30.19 6.36
CA SER A 89 4.67 30.85 7.17
C SER A 89 3.40 30.02 7.19
#